data_AF-A0A831KJJ3-F1
#
_entry.id   AF-A0A831KJJ3-F1
#
_cell.length_a   1.000
_cell.length_b   1.000
_cell.length_c   1.000
_cell.angle_alpha   90.00
_cell.angle_beta   90.00
_cell.angle_gamma   90.00
#
_symmetry.space_group_name_H-M   'P 1'
#
loop_
_entity.id
_entity.type
_entity.pdbx_description
1 polymer ?
#
loop_
_entity_poly.entity_id
_entity_poly.type
_entity_poly.pdbx_seq_one_letter_code
_entity_poly.pdbx_strand_id
1 'polypeptide(L)' 'MSRTGYPLISREGWPAILGVTVLAVAVHHFAGLAWAVPLWLAVPALLFVFRDPERPIP' A
#
# COMPACT_ATOMS: atom_id res chain seq x y z
N MET A 1 0.02 -22.30 16.83
CA MET A 1 -1.35 -21.78 16.84
C MET A 1 -1.52 -20.89 15.63
N SER A 2 -2.32 -21.29 14.65
CA SER A 2 -2.54 -20.52 13.43
C SER A 2 -3.22 -19.18 13.78
N ARG A 3 -2.51 -18.06 13.60
CA ARG A 3 -3.08 -16.70 13.72
C ARG A 3 -4.21 -16.56 12.70
N THR A 4 -5.41 -16.89 13.13
CA THR A 4 -6.60 -16.79 12.29
C THR A 4 -7.17 -15.40 12.52
N GLY A 5 -6.97 -14.51 11.54
CA GLY A 5 -7.74 -13.26 11.43
C GLY A 5 -7.03 -11.94 11.71
N TYR A 6 -5.71 -11.92 11.95
CA TYR A 6 -5.01 -10.63 12.11
C TYR A 6 -4.74 -10.01 10.72
N PRO A 7 -5.30 -8.83 10.40
CA PRO A 7 -5.09 -8.21 9.09
C PRO A 7 -3.63 -7.79 8.95
N LEU A 8 -2.99 -8.19 7.84
CA LEU A 8 -1.59 -7.87 7.55
C LEU A 8 -1.34 -6.36 7.40
N ILE A 9 -2.39 -5.63 7.00
CA ILE A 9 -2.37 -4.20 6.72
C ILE A 9 -3.39 -3.52 7.64
N SER A 10 -2.99 -2.40 8.25
CA SER A 10 -3.90 -1.54 9.02
C SER A 10 -5.11 -1.13 8.18
N ARG A 11 -6.30 -1.18 8.78
CA ARG A 11 -7.56 -0.84 8.10
C ARG A 11 -7.57 0.60 7.55
N GLU A 12 -6.88 1.50 8.23
CA GLU A 12 -6.76 2.92 7.88
C GLU A 12 -5.85 3.16 6.66
N GLY A 13 -4.99 2.20 6.32
CA GLY A 13 -4.08 2.31 5.18
C GLY A 13 -4.74 2.10 3.83
N TRP A 14 -5.87 1.38 3.78
CA TRP A 14 -6.54 1.01 2.54
C TRP A 14 -6.96 2.20 1.67
N PRO A 15 -7.59 3.27 2.20
CA PRO A 15 -7.92 4.45 1.39
C PRO A 15 -6.71 5.08 0.70
N ALA A 16 -5.58 5.19 1.41
CA ALA A 16 -4.34 5.77 0.86
C ALA A 16 -3.72 4.86 -0.21
N ILE A 17 -3.62 3.55 0.08
CA ILE A 17 -3.07 2.56 -0.85
C ILE A 17 -3.90 2.53 -2.14
N LEU A 18 -5.23 2.43 -2.03
CA LEU A 18 -6.14 2.41 -3.18
C LEU A 18 -6.08 3.72 -3.97
N GLY A 19 -6.14 4.87 -3.28
CA GLY A 19 -6.08 6.18 -3.94
C GLY A 19 -4.79 6.38 -4.75
N VAL A 20 -3.63 6.07 -4.16
CA VAL A 20 -2.34 6.19 -4.84
C VAL A 20 -2.20 5.16 -5.97
N THR A 21 -2.71 3.94 -5.79
CA THR A 21 -2.69 2.92 -6.85
C THR A 21 -3.53 3.33 -8.06
N VAL A 22 -4.75 3.84 -7.83
CA VAL A 22 -5.62 4.35 -8.91
C VAL A 22 -4.95 5.52 -9.64
N LEU A 23 -4.34 6.44 -8.90
CA LEU A 23 -3.61 7.56 -9.49
C LEU A 23 -2.40 7.09 -10.31
N ALA A 24 -1.63 6.12 -9.79
CA ALA A 24 -0.48 5.54 -10.49
C ALA A 24 -0.90 4.90 -11.82
N VAL A 25 -2.01 4.16 -11.82
CA VAL A 25 -2.58 3.56 -13.04
C VAL A 25 -3.04 4.63 -14.02
N ALA A 26 -3.75 5.66 -13.56
CA ALA A 26 -4.20 6.76 -14.41
C ALA A 26 -3.01 7.49 -15.06
N VAL A 27 -2.00 7.88 -14.27
CA VAL A 27 -0.80 8.56 -14.78
C VAL A 27 -0.02 7.65 -15.72
N HIS A 28 0.11 6.35 -15.41
CA HIS A 28 0.76 5.41 -16.33
C HIS A 28 0.03 5.38 -17.67
N HIS A 29 -1.30 5.32 -17.66
CA HIS A 29 -2.09 5.24 -18.89
C HIS A 29 -2.01 6.53 -19.73
N PHE A 30 -2.10 7.71 -19.12
CA PHE A 30 -2.18 8.98 -19.85
C PHE A 30 -0.83 9.67 -20.10
N ALA A 31 0.15 9.48 -19.23
CA ALA A 31 1.47 10.14 -19.30
C ALA A 31 2.63 9.14 -19.48
N GLY A 32 2.37 7.84 -19.39
CA GLY A 32 3.40 6.80 -19.55
C GLY A 32 4.17 6.50 -18.26
N LEU A 33 5.00 5.47 -18.33
CA LEU A 33 5.71 4.92 -17.18
C LEU A 33 6.64 5.94 -16.50
N ALA A 34 7.37 6.76 -17.26
CA ALA A 34 8.35 7.71 -16.73
C ALA A 34 7.75 8.68 -15.69
N TRP A 35 6.51 9.13 -15.92
CA TRP A 35 5.78 10.00 -15.01
C TRP A 35 5.05 9.25 -13.89
N ALA A 36 4.75 7.97 -14.11
CA ALA A 36 4.09 7.13 -13.13
C ALA A 36 5.06 6.51 -12.10
N VAL A 37 6.36 6.43 -12.40
CA VAL A 37 7.38 5.82 -11.52
C VAL A 37 7.30 6.33 -10.07
N PRO A 38 7.24 7.65 -9.80
CA PRO A 38 7.14 8.14 -8.42
C PRO A 38 5.90 7.60 -7.68
N LEU A 39 4.76 7.51 -8.37
CA LEU A 39 3.53 6.97 -7.80
C LEU A 39 3.62 5.46 -7.58
N TRP A 40 4.23 4.73 -8.53
CA TRP A 40 4.49 3.30 -8.38
C TRP A 40 5.46 2.98 -7.25
N LEU A 41 6.41 3.87 -6.94
CA LEU A 41 7.29 3.74 -5.77
C LEU A 41 6.56 4.05 -4.45
N ALA A 42 5.56 4.93 -4.47
CA ALA A 42 4.76 5.25 -3.30
C ALA A 42 3.87 4.07 -2.85
N VAL A 43 3.35 3.25 -3.78
CA VAL A 43 2.52 2.08 -3.44
C VAL A 43 3.21 1.09 -2.48
N PRO A 44 4.40 0.54 -2.77
CA PRO A 44 5.10 -0.35 -1.85
C PRO A 44 5.55 0.35 -0.57
N ALA A 45 5.86 1.65 -0.62
CA ALA A 45 6.16 2.43 0.59
C ALA A 45 4.94 2.51 1.52
N LEU A 46 3.74 2.75 1.00
CA LEU A 46 2.51 2.75 1.78
C LEU A 46 2.17 1.35 2.31
N LEU A 47 2.35 0.30 1.49
CA LEU A 47 2.20 -1.08 1.96
C LEU A 47 3.13 -1.40 3.13
N PHE A 48 4.37 -0.88 3.10
CA PHE A 48 5.32 -1.05 4.18
C PHE A 48 4.93 -0.26 5.44
N VAL A 49 4.53 1.01 5.29
CA VAL A 49 4.11 1.87 6.42
C VAL A 49 2.87 1.32 7.12
N PHE A 50 1.89 0.84 6.36
CA PHE A 50 0.64 0.31 6.91
C PHE A 50 0.70 -1.18 7.24
N ARG A 51 1.84 -1.85 7.01
CA ARG A 51 2.03 -3.21 7.47
C ARG A 51 1.96 -3.22 8.99
N ASP A 52 1.01 -3.98 9.53
CA ASP A 52 0.90 -4.11 10.98
C ASP A 52 1.98 -5.09 11.48
N PRO A 53 2.96 -4.65 12.30
CA PRO A 53 4.00 -5.53 12.80
C PRO A 53 3.42 -6.55 13.79
N GLU A 54 4.04 -7.72 13.86
CA GLU A 54 3.71 -8.67 14.92
C GLU A 54 4.08 -8.05 16.26
N ARG A 55 3.09 -7.79 17.13
CA ARG A 55 3.33 -7.31 18.49
C ARG A 55 3.37 -8.50 19.44
N PRO A 56 4.55 -8.95 19.92
CA PRO A 56 4.59 -9.85 21.06
C PRO A 56 4.05 -9.11 22.28
N ILE A 57 3.01 -9.68 22.90
CA ILE A 57 2.45 -9.17 24.15
C ILE A 57 3.33 -9.73 25.28
N PRO A 58 3.86 -8.91 26.20
CA PRO A 58 4.65 -9.37 27.35
C PRO A 58 3.81 -10.15 28.37
#